data_AF-A0AAE3Y587-F1
#
_entry.id   AF-A0AAE3Y587-F1
#
_cell.length_a   1.000
_cell.length_b   1.000
_cell.length_c   1.000
_cell.angle_alpha   90.00
_cell.angle_beta   90.00
_cell.angle_gamma   90.00
#
_symmetry.space_group_name_H-M   'P 1'
#
loop_
_entity.id
_entity.type
_entity.pdbx_description
1 polymer ?
#
loop_
_entity_poly.entity_id
_entity_poly.type
_entity_poly.pdbx_seq_one_letter_code
_entity_poly.pdbx_strand_id
1 'polypeptide(L)'
;MPSISISGPKNSILTLKETGWVKGAPLQFEAATLGEAIQHYEASFRCAIRPCEKVLPGQSELKYFEFSDMSNEFDGLVDIHVLRDGLEICPKQDLSFLLEESDHMEIGLLVC
;
A
#
# COMPACT_ATOMS: atom_id res chain seq x y z
N MET A 1 -19.86 -0.52 -2.03
CA MET A 1 -18.60 -0.29 -2.79
C MET A 1 -17.84 -1.62 -2.79
N PRO A 2 -16.82 -1.86 -3.64
CA PRO A 2 -16.17 -3.17 -3.66
C PRO A 2 -15.50 -3.45 -2.32
N SER A 3 -15.62 -4.68 -1.81
CA SER A 3 -14.88 -5.11 -0.63
C SER A 3 -13.48 -5.49 -1.05
N ILE A 4 -12.49 -4.83 -0.46
CA ILE A 4 -11.08 -5.05 -0.75
C ILE A 4 -10.32 -5.42 0.52
N SER A 5 -9.12 -5.93 0.34
CA SER A 5 -8.19 -6.18 1.43
C SER A 5 -6.88 -5.45 1.18
N ILE A 6 -6.24 -4.92 2.23
CA ILE A 6 -4.98 -4.21 2.13
C ILE A 6 -3.95 -4.71 3.13
N SER A 7 -2.72 -4.84 2.68
CA SER A 7 -1.55 -5.09 3.52
C SER A 7 -0.45 -4.11 3.22
N GLY A 8 0.32 -3.75 4.24
CA GLY A 8 1.38 -2.77 4.12
C GLY A 8 2.33 -2.74 5.31
N PRO A 9 3.15 -1.67 5.45
CA PRO A 9 4.18 -1.60 6.48
C PRO A 9 3.65 -1.79 7.91
N LYS A 10 2.40 -1.41 8.16
CA LYS A 10 1.76 -1.46 9.49
C LYS A 10 0.92 -2.72 9.74
N ASN A 11 0.71 -3.58 8.73
CA ASN A 11 -0.09 -4.80 8.81
C ASN A 11 0.32 -5.86 7.76
N SER A 12 1.63 -6.03 7.57
CA SER A 12 2.20 -6.90 6.54
C SER A 12 1.68 -8.35 6.62
N ILE A 13 1.35 -8.95 5.47
CA ILE A 13 1.07 -10.39 5.35
C ILE A 13 2.27 -11.23 5.80
N LEU A 14 3.49 -10.68 5.80
CA LEU A 14 4.67 -11.31 6.35
C LEU A 14 5.22 -10.42 7.48
N THR A 15 4.78 -10.68 8.72
CA THR A 15 5.36 -10.03 9.89
C THR A 15 6.46 -10.93 10.46
N LEU A 16 7.71 -10.48 10.47
CA LEU A 16 8.77 -11.15 11.22
C LEU A 16 8.55 -10.89 12.72
N LYS A 17 8.23 -11.93 13.49
CA LYS A 17 8.27 -11.92 14.96
C LYS A 17 9.50 -12.68 15.44
N GLU A 18 9.87 -12.51 16.72
CA GLU A 18 10.96 -13.25 17.37
C GLU A 18 10.85 -14.78 17.20
N THR A 19 9.64 -15.29 16.94
CA THR A 19 9.32 -16.71 16.76
C THR A 19 9.14 -17.14 15.30
N GLY A 20 9.41 -16.26 14.33
CA GLY A 20 9.32 -16.54 12.88
C GLY A 20 8.33 -15.66 12.12
N TRP A 21 8.08 -16.00 10.85
CA TRP A 21 7.12 -15.31 10.00
C TRP A 21 5.69 -15.63 10.45
N VAL A 22 4.97 -14.63 10.92
CA VAL A 22 3.54 -14.74 11.23
C VAL A 22 2.76 -14.01 10.15
N LYS A 23 1.74 -14.69 9.61
CA LYS A 23 0.85 -14.07 8.63
C LYS A 23 0.06 -12.96 9.31
N GLY A 24 0.30 -11.70 8.95
CA GLY A 24 -0.56 -10.60 9.38
C GLY A 24 -1.94 -10.74 8.74
N ALA A 25 -2.98 -10.28 9.43
CA ALA A 25 -4.31 -10.22 8.85
C ALA A 25 -4.40 -8.96 7.98
N PRO A 26 -4.72 -9.08 6.68
CA PRO A 26 -4.98 -7.91 5.85
C PRO A 26 -6.17 -7.13 6.43
N LEU A 27 -6.10 -5.81 6.36
CA LEU A 27 -7.21 -4.95 6.74
C LEU A 27 -8.26 -5.01 5.63
N GLN A 28 -9.53 -5.21 6.00
CA GLN A 28 -10.64 -5.28 5.04
C GLN A 28 -11.56 -4.08 5.22
N PHE A 29 -11.98 -3.47 4.12
CA PHE A 29 -12.96 -2.38 4.07
C PHE A 29 -13.54 -2.25 2.66
N GLU A 30 -14.53 -1.37 2.50
CA GLU A 30 -15.03 -1.00 1.19
C GLU A 30 -14.29 0.22 0.66
N ALA A 31 -13.83 0.19 -0.60
CA ALA A 31 -13.24 1.34 -1.29
C ALA A 31 -13.41 1.18 -2.81
N ALA A 32 -13.83 2.23 -3.50
CA ALA A 32 -14.02 2.22 -4.96
C ALA A 32 -12.74 2.53 -5.73
N THR A 33 -11.80 3.26 -5.11
CA THR A 33 -10.57 3.72 -5.77
C THR A 33 -9.32 3.48 -4.93
N LEU A 34 -8.16 3.50 -5.58
CA LEU A 34 -6.86 3.51 -4.90
C LEU A 34 -6.77 4.63 -3.86
N GLY A 35 -7.21 5.84 -4.20
CA GLY A 35 -7.20 6.98 -3.29
C GLY A 35 -8.04 6.77 -2.03
N GLU A 36 -9.25 6.21 -2.18
CA GLU A 36 -10.10 5.86 -1.03
C GLU A 36 -9.45 4.76 -0.17
N ALA A 37 -8.87 3.73 -0.78
CA ALA A 37 -8.20 2.67 -0.05
C ALA A 37 -6.98 3.17 0.74
N ILE A 38 -6.22 4.09 0.15
CA ILE A 38 -5.13 4.78 0.86
C ILE A 38 -5.67 5.57 2.06
N GLN A 39 -6.74 6.36 1.90
CA GLN A 39 -7.33 7.12 3.01
C GLN A 39 -7.78 6.22 4.16
N HIS A 40 -8.38 5.06 3.85
CA HIS A 40 -8.75 4.07 4.87
C HIS A 40 -7.53 3.53 5.61
N TYR A 41 -6.43 3.27 4.90
CA TYR A 41 -5.18 2.82 5.50
C TYR A 41 -4.55 3.88 6.41
N GLU A 42 -4.44 5.12 5.92
CA GLU A 42 -3.91 6.27 6.65
C GLU A 42 -4.66 6.47 7.98
N ALA A 43 -6.00 6.45 7.93
CA ALA A 43 -6.85 6.60 9.10
C ALA A 43 -6.70 5.44 10.10
N SER A 44 -6.53 4.22 9.61
CA SER A 44 -6.43 3.02 10.45
C SER A 44 -5.09 2.92 11.19
N PHE A 45 -4.00 3.39 10.58
CA PHE A 45 -2.65 3.18 11.10
C PHE A 45 -1.90 4.46 11.50
N ARG A 46 -2.56 5.63 11.43
CA ARG A 46 -1.95 6.94 11.72
C ARG A 46 -0.66 7.15 10.93
N CYS A 47 -0.75 6.95 9.63
CA CYS A 47 0.33 7.21 8.68
C CYS A 47 -0.16 8.14 7.55
N ALA A 48 0.77 8.63 6.75
CA ALA A 48 0.49 9.37 5.54
C ALA A 48 1.16 8.70 4.33
N ILE A 49 0.43 8.62 3.22
CA ILE A 49 0.87 8.11 1.92
C ILE A 49 0.55 9.19 0.89
N ARG A 50 1.58 9.70 0.23
CA ARG A 50 1.45 10.80 -0.75
C ARG A 50 2.20 10.47 -2.04
N PRO A 51 1.70 10.87 -3.22
CA PRO A 51 2.43 10.68 -4.46
C PRO A 51 3.84 11.27 -4.35
N CYS A 52 4.87 10.49 -4.66
CA CYS A 52 6.23 11.01 -4.68
C CYS A 52 6.40 11.93 -5.90
N GLU A 53 6.87 13.15 -5.69
CA GLU A 53 7.02 14.14 -6.77
C GLU A 53 8.30 13.93 -7.62
N LYS A 54 9.12 12.92 -7.29
CA LYS A 54 10.43 12.68 -7.90
C LYS A 54 10.49 11.32 -8.59
N VAL A 55 11.01 11.33 -9.81
CA VAL A 55 11.42 10.09 -10.49
C VAL A 55 12.75 9.64 -9.88
N LEU A 56 12.80 8.41 -9.37
CA LEU A 56 14.03 7.86 -8.77
C LEU A 56 15.08 7.52 -9.85
N PRO A 57 16.38 7.51 -9.50
CA PRO A 57 17.43 7.08 -10.42
C PRO A 57 17.14 5.70 -11.03
N GLY A 58 17.23 5.59 -12.36
CA GLY A 58 16.95 4.35 -13.08
C GLY A 58 15.46 4.10 -13.41
N GLN A 59 14.56 5.00 -13.00
CA GLN A 59 13.15 4.95 -13.39
C GLN A 59 12.85 5.98 -14.49
N SER A 60 11.86 5.67 -15.33
CA SER A 60 11.43 6.55 -16.42
C SER A 60 10.19 7.39 -16.07
N GLU A 61 9.52 7.11 -14.96
CA GLU A 61 8.24 7.71 -14.61
C GLU A 61 7.99 7.76 -13.09
N LEU A 62 6.97 8.53 -12.70
CA LEU A 62 6.48 8.61 -11.32
C LEU A 62 5.68 7.35 -11.00
N LYS A 63 6.18 6.56 -10.05
CA LYS A 63 5.59 5.29 -9.63
C LYS A 63 5.28 5.23 -8.14
N TYR A 64 6.19 5.73 -7.32
CA TYR A 64 6.20 5.46 -5.88
C TYR A 64 5.43 6.48 -5.06
N PHE A 65 5.17 6.15 -3.80
CA PHE A 65 4.59 7.06 -2.83
C PHE A 65 5.58 7.32 -1.70
N GLU A 66 5.52 8.50 -1.12
CA GLU A 66 6.13 8.82 0.17
C GLU A 66 5.24 8.25 1.27
N PHE A 67 5.84 7.53 2.20
CA PHE A 67 5.20 6.97 3.38
C PHE A 67 5.79 7.63 4.63
N SER A 68 4.93 8.12 5.52
CA SER A 68 5.33 8.69 6.81
C SER A 68 4.52 8.05 7.93
N ASP A 69 5.21 7.42 8.88
CA ASP A 69 4.65 6.85 10.09
C ASP A 69 4.74 7.86 11.23
N MET A 70 3.59 8.45 11.57
CA MET A 70 3.49 9.47 12.62
C MET A 70 3.67 8.89 14.03
N SER A 71 3.70 7.56 14.20
CA SER A 71 3.87 6.92 15.51
C SER A 71 5.34 6.66 15.89
N ASN A 72 6.20 6.41 14.90
CA ASN A 72 7.56 5.92 15.13
C ASN A 72 8.63 6.76 14.40
N GLU A 73 8.27 7.93 13.85
CA GLU A 73 9.16 8.80 13.07
C GLU A 73 9.89 8.06 11.92
N PHE A 74 9.18 7.13 11.27
CA PHE A 74 9.70 6.40 10.13
C PHE A 74 9.16 7.01 8.83
N ASP A 75 10.06 7.48 7.98
CA ASP A 75 9.75 7.94 6.63
C ASP A 75 10.42 7.01 5.60
N GLY A 76 9.73 6.75 4.49
CA GLY A 76 10.25 5.88 3.44
C GLY A 76 9.49 6.04 2.13
N LEU A 77 9.90 5.27 1.12
CA LEU A 77 9.17 5.14 -0.13
C LEU A 77 8.43 3.81 -0.16
N VAL A 78 7.22 3.81 -0.70
CA VAL A 78 6.43 2.61 -0.93
C VAL A 78 6.04 2.47 -2.40
N ASP A 79 5.93 1.22 -2.84
CA ASP A 79 5.32 0.84 -4.10
C ASP A 79 3.96 0.21 -3.81
N ILE A 80 2.96 0.52 -4.63
CA ILE A 80 1.61 0.00 -4.43
C ILE A 80 1.26 -0.87 -5.62
N HIS A 81 0.85 -2.10 -5.33
CA HIS A 81 0.36 -3.06 -6.31
C HIS A 81 -1.02 -3.57 -5.90
N VAL A 82 -1.83 -3.91 -6.89
CA VAL A 82 -3.13 -4.55 -6.73
C VAL A 82 -3.03 -5.96 -7.28
N LEU A 83 -3.29 -6.95 -6.45
CA LEU A 83 -3.40 -8.35 -6.82
C LEU A 83 -4.88 -8.64 -7.13
N ARG A 84 -5.15 -9.00 -8.38
CA ARG A 84 -6.50 -9.32 -8.89
C ARG A 84 -6.44 -10.61 -9.70
N ASP A 85 -7.22 -11.62 -9.31
CA ASP A 85 -7.26 -12.92 -10.00
C ASP A 85 -5.88 -13.56 -10.24
N GLY A 86 -4.94 -13.36 -9.32
CA GLY A 86 -3.56 -13.85 -9.42
C GLY A 86 -2.64 -13.02 -10.33
N LEU A 87 -3.13 -11.90 -10.87
CA LEU A 87 -2.34 -10.93 -11.61
C LEU A 87 -1.93 -9.76 -10.71
N GLU A 88 -0.70 -9.31 -10.86
CA GLU A 88 -0.19 -8.11 -10.22
C GLU A 88 -0.36 -6.91 -11.16
N ILE A 89 -1.08 -5.90 -10.70
CA ILE A 89 -1.36 -4.67 -11.41
C ILE A 89 -0.66 -3.53 -10.68
N CYS A 90 0.15 -2.76 -11.39
CA CYS A 90 0.73 -1.54 -10.85
C CYS A 90 -0.09 -0.31 -11.30
N PRO A 91 -0.92 0.28 -10.43
CA PRO A 91 -1.64 1.52 -10.73
C PRO A 91 -0.73 2.75 -10.73
N LYS A 92 0.55 2.60 -10.32
CA LYS A 92 1.49 3.71 -10.11
C LYS A 92 0.87 4.71 -9.13
N GLN A 93 0.92 6.00 -9.44
CA GLN A 93 0.32 7.08 -8.66
C GLN A 93 -1.13 7.43 -9.08
N ASP A 94 -1.81 6.59 -9.89
CA ASP A 94 -3.20 6.86 -10.30
C ASP A 94 -4.18 6.61 -9.15
N LEU A 95 -4.42 7.65 -8.34
CA LEU A 95 -5.38 7.62 -7.24
C LEU A 95 -6.82 7.34 -7.70
N SER A 96 -7.14 7.54 -8.98
CA SER A 96 -8.45 7.26 -9.56
C SER A 96 -8.61 5.83 -10.06
N PHE A 97 -7.56 5.01 -9.97
CA PHE A 97 -7.60 3.59 -10.34
C PHE A 97 -8.75 2.87 -9.64
N LEU A 98 -9.61 2.24 -10.43
CA LEU A 98 -10.81 1.55 -9.95
C LEU A 98 -10.44 0.19 -9.34
N LEU A 99 -10.87 0.01 -8.10
CA LEU A 99 -10.78 -1.27 -7.41
C LEU A 99 -12.00 -2.13 -7.72
N GLU A 100 -11.79 -3.44 -7.75
CA GLU A 100 -12.81 -4.45 -7.97
C GLU A 100 -12.99 -5.31 -6.71
N GLU A 101 -14.13 -6.01 -6.66
CA GLU A 101 -14.44 -6.91 -5.55
C GLU A 101 -13.33 -7.95 -5.39
N SER A 102 -12.90 -8.20 -4.15
CA SER A 102 -11.82 -9.13 -3.81
C SER A 102 -10.41 -8.72 -4.25
N ASP A 103 -10.21 -7.49 -4.72
CA ASP A 103 -8.86 -6.95 -4.91
C ASP A 103 -8.08 -7.00 -3.59
N HIS A 104 -6.80 -7.38 -3.69
CA HIS A 104 -5.85 -7.24 -2.60
C HIS A 104 -4.82 -6.17 -2.94
N MET A 105 -4.74 -5.11 -2.16
CA MET A 105 -3.75 -4.06 -2.32
C MET A 105 -2.55 -4.30 -1.40
N GLU A 106 -1.35 -4.29 -1.97
CA GLU A 106 -0.09 -4.43 -1.26
C GLU A 106 0.70 -3.12 -1.31
N ILE A 107 1.03 -2.57 -0.14
CA ILE A 107 1.92 -1.43 0.04
C ILE A 107 3.29 -1.97 0.47
N GLY A 108 4.21 -2.10 -0.47
CA GLY A 108 5.57 -2.60 -0.22
C GLY A 108 6.55 -1.47 0.07
N LEU A 109 7.32 -1.57 1.17
CA LEU A 109 8.46 -0.65 1.39
C LEU A 109 9.53 -0.87 0.33
N LEU A 110 10.04 0.20 -0.26
CA LEU A 110 11.29 0.18 -1.00
C LEU A 110 12.42 0.15 0.02
N VAL A 111 13.10 -0.99 0.14
CA VAL A 111 14.39 -1.06 0.83
C VAL A 111 15.44 -0.56 -0.16
N CYS A 112 16.02 0.61 0.12
CA CYS A 112 17.17 1.15 -0.60
C CYS A 112 18.49 0.88 0.13
#